data_AF-A0A9W5B353-F1
#
_entry.id   AF-A0A9W5B353-F1
#
_cell.length_a   1.000
_cell.length_b   1.000
_cell.length_c   1.000
_cell.angle_alpha   90.00
_cell.angle_beta   90.00
_cell.angle_gamma   90.00
#
_symmetry.space_group_name_H-M   'P 1'
#
loop_
_entity.id
_entity.type
_entity.pdbx_description
1 polymer ?
#
loop_
_entity_poly.entity_id
_entity_poly.type
_entity_poly.pdbx_seq_one_letter_code
_entity_poly.pdbx_strand_id
1 'polypeptide(L)'
;MRDTWTRAKLLRSILSELGVYQPRGTLSDMEDEVIGLLCRDPRRPLIIDEGDLLIKKNLIELVRGIAKASGVPVMLIGEELFPKKLEHVGDRFRDLVLDTKYAHPCDMEDARTLARTFYPKLSIADDLLEKARTEGEGRVRRVGNSLHNIAEAAARMGLSSIDLAAYEGGNGLFSRSRLPSRKEAA
;
A
#
# COMPACT_ATOMS: atom_id res chain seq x y z
N MET A 1 -3.69 -7.48 5.96
CA MET A 1 -4.69 -8.57 5.90
C MET A 1 -4.66 -9.40 7.18
N ARG A 2 -5.81 -9.98 7.58
CA ARG A 2 -5.95 -10.86 8.78
C ARG A 2 -5.41 -12.27 8.49
N ASP A 3 -5.02 -13.04 9.50
CA ASP A 3 -4.50 -14.43 9.36
C ASP A 3 -5.53 -15.45 8.78
N THR A 4 -6.75 -14.99 8.49
CA THR A 4 -7.90 -15.79 8.07
C THR A 4 -8.01 -16.03 6.56
N TRP A 5 -7.00 -15.64 5.76
CA TRP A 5 -7.06 -15.84 4.31
C TRP A 5 -6.85 -17.31 3.92
N THR A 6 -7.83 -17.83 3.19
CA THR A 6 -7.86 -19.18 2.62
C THR A 6 -8.18 -19.09 1.12
N ARG A 7 -8.05 -20.19 0.38
CA ARG A 7 -8.47 -20.28 -1.04
C ARG A 7 -9.93 -19.83 -1.22
N ALA A 8 -10.83 -20.32 -0.36
CA ALA A 8 -12.23 -19.88 -0.34
C ALA A 8 -12.35 -18.36 -0.16
N LYS A 9 -11.63 -17.78 0.81
CA LYS A 9 -11.74 -16.35 1.08
C LYS A 9 -11.22 -15.52 -0.09
N LEU A 10 -10.13 -15.94 -0.73
CA LEU A 10 -9.57 -15.28 -1.91
C LEU A 10 -10.58 -15.28 -3.07
N LEU A 11 -11.08 -16.45 -3.47
CA LEU A 11 -12.06 -16.55 -4.57
C LEU A 11 -13.33 -15.74 -4.28
N ARG A 12 -13.88 -15.84 -3.07
CA ARG A 12 -15.05 -15.04 -2.67
C ARG A 12 -14.77 -13.55 -2.69
N SER A 13 -13.55 -13.11 -2.33
CA SER A 13 -13.17 -11.70 -2.39
C SER A 13 -13.13 -11.21 -3.83
N ILE A 14 -12.52 -11.98 -4.73
CA ILE A 14 -12.45 -11.64 -6.16
C ILE A 14 -13.87 -11.61 -6.76
N LEU A 15 -14.69 -12.63 -6.50
CA LEU A 15 -16.09 -12.69 -6.96
C LEU A 15 -16.91 -11.50 -6.47
N SER A 16 -16.75 -11.10 -5.20
CA SER A 16 -17.43 -9.93 -4.66
C SER A 16 -17.06 -8.64 -5.40
N GLU A 17 -15.78 -8.43 -5.74
CA GLU A 17 -15.33 -7.28 -6.54
C GLU A 17 -15.85 -7.34 -7.99
N LEU A 18 -16.07 -8.56 -8.51
CA LEU A 18 -16.69 -8.80 -9.82
C LEU A 18 -18.23 -8.69 -9.79
N GLY A 19 -18.84 -8.39 -8.64
CA GLY A 19 -20.29 -8.19 -8.48
C GLY A 19 -21.07 -9.44 -8.04
N VAL A 20 -20.38 -10.55 -7.73
CA VAL A 20 -21.00 -11.79 -7.23
C VAL A 20 -20.84 -11.86 -5.71
N TYR A 21 -21.85 -11.36 -4.99
CA TYR A 21 -21.81 -11.24 -3.53
C TYR A 21 -22.16 -12.53 -2.77
N GLN A 22 -22.87 -13.46 -3.42
CA GLN A 22 -23.27 -14.75 -2.83
C GLN A 22 -22.79 -15.92 -3.69
N PRO A 23 -21.47 -16.11 -3.84
CA PRO A 23 -20.94 -17.22 -4.61
C PRO A 23 -21.31 -18.56 -3.95
N ARG A 24 -21.76 -19.50 -4.78
CA ARG A 24 -22.22 -20.84 -4.40
C ARG A 24 -21.32 -21.90 -5.04
N GLY A 25 -21.47 -23.14 -4.58
CA GLY A 25 -20.70 -24.27 -5.09
C GLY A 25 -19.39 -24.51 -4.35
N THR A 26 -18.58 -25.36 -4.96
CA THR A 26 -17.25 -25.77 -4.50
C THR A 26 -16.20 -24.70 -4.82
N LEU A 27 -14.96 -24.91 -4.38
CA LEU A 27 -13.85 -24.03 -4.76
C LEU A 27 -13.59 -24.04 -6.26
N SER A 28 -13.77 -25.20 -6.92
CA SER A 28 -13.61 -25.32 -8.37
C SER A 28 -14.65 -24.48 -9.09
N ASP A 29 -15.92 -24.57 -8.69
CA ASP A 29 -17.00 -23.80 -9.30
C ASP A 29 -16.75 -22.29 -9.18
N MET A 30 -16.22 -21.85 -8.03
CA MET A 30 -15.86 -20.45 -7.81
C MET A 30 -14.65 -20.01 -8.64
N GLU A 31 -13.65 -20.88 -8.81
CA GLU A 31 -12.49 -20.60 -9.65
C GLU A 31 -12.89 -20.44 -11.12
N ASP A 32 -13.73 -21.35 -11.62
CA ASP A 32 -14.29 -21.30 -12.98
C ASP A 32 -15.14 -20.03 -13.19
N GLU A 33 -15.94 -19.65 -12.19
CA GLU A 33 -16.73 -18.42 -12.23
C GLU A 33 -15.83 -17.16 -12.28
N VAL A 34 -14.78 -17.10 -11.45
CA VAL A 34 -13.79 -16.01 -11.49
C VAL A 34 -13.15 -15.92 -12.86
N ILE A 35 -12.65 -17.05 -13.39
CA ILE A 35 -12.00 -17.09 -14.71
C ILE A 35 -12.98 -16.63 -15.80
N GLY A 36 -14.20 -17.16 -15.80
CA GLY A 36 -15.22 -16.81 -16.78
C GLY A 36 -15.60 -15.33 -16.77
N LEU A 37 -15.70 -14.72 -15.58
CA LEU A 37 -15.99 -13.29 -15.43
C LEU A 37 -14.82 -12.42 -15.89
N LEU A 38 -13.58 -12.80 -15.55
CA LEU A 38 -12.38 -12.08 -15.99
C LEU A 38 -12.17 -12.20 -17.51
N CYS A 39 -12.41 -13.38 -18.10
CA CYS A 39 -12.36 -13.59 -19.55
C CYS A 39 -13.31 -12.68 -20.33
N ARG A 40 -14.48 -12.36 -19.76
CA ARG A 40 -15.48 -11.50 -20.42
C ARG A 40 -15.03 -10.03 -20.50
N ASP A 41 -14.13 -9.61 -19.63
CA ASP A 41 -13.54 -8.28 -19.64
C ASP A 41 -12.01 -8.35 -19.50
N PRO A 42 -11.28 -8.71 -20.59
CA PRO A 42 -9.82 -8.85 -20.56
C PRO A 42 -9.07 -7.57 -20.20
N ARG A 43 -9.74 -6.41 -20.28
CA ARG A 43 -9.15 -5.10 -19.97
C ARG A 43 -9.18 -4.78 -18.48
N ARG A 44 -9.90 -5.57 -17.67
CA ARG A 44 -9.99 -5.38 -16.23
C ARG A 44 -8.83 -6.11 -15.53
N PRO A 45 -7.80 -5.39 -15.05
CA PRO A 45 -6.68 -6.05 -14.38
C PRO A 45 -7.10 -6.58 -13.01
N LEU A 46 -6.49 -7.68 -12.59
CA LEU A 46 -6.59 -8.19 -11.22
C LEU A 46 -5.42 -7.62 -10.41
N ILE A 47 -5.72 -6.72 -9.47
CA ILE A 47 -4.72 -6.14 -8.57
C ILE A 47 -4.82 -6.83 -7.21
N ILE A 48 -3.73 -7.38 -6.71
CA ILE A 48 -3.66 -8.01 -5.39
C ILE A 48 -2.60 -7.31 -4.56
N ASP A 49 -3.04 -6.61 -3.52
CA ASP A 49 -2.17 -6.03 -2.50
C ASP A 49 -1.76 -7.06 -1.45
N GLU A 50 -0.66 -6.80 -0.75
CA GLU A 50 -0.03 -7.71 0.22
C GLU A 50 0.27 -9.13 -0.34
N GLY A 51 0.78 -9.20 -1.57
CA GLY A 51 1.11 -10.42 -2.30
C GLY A 51 2.00 -11.42 -1.55
N ASP A 52 2.81 -10.96 -0.58
CA ASP A 52 3.58 -11.81 0.32
C ASP A 52 2.73 -12.87 1.04
N LEU A 53 1.46 -12.56 1.31
CA LEU A 53 0.53 -13.51 1.94
C LEU A 53 0.11 -14.62 1.00
N LEU A 54 0.04 -14.36 -0.31
CA LEU A 54 -0.22 -15.40 -1.29
C LEU A 54 0.88 -16.45 -1.27
N ILE A 55 2.13 -16.02 -1.11
CA ILE A 55 3.28 -16.93 -1.00
C ILE A 55 3.21 -17.69 0.33
N LYS A 56 3.08 -16.99 1.47
CA LYS A 56 3.05 -17.60 2.81
C LYS A 56 1.95 -18.65 2.97
N LYS A 57 0.79 -18.48 2.32
CA LYS A 57 -0.37 -19.38 2.41
C LYS A 57 -0.49 -20.34 1.21
N ASN A 58 0.51 -20.39 0.32
CA ASN A 58 0.50 -21.22 -0.89
C ASN A 58 -0.75 -21.01 -1.78
N LEU A 59 -1.18 -19.75 -1.89
CA LEU A 59 -2.28 -19.28 -2.73
C LEU A 59 -1.78 -18.74 -4.09
N ILE A 60 -0.48 -18.51 -4.22
CA ILE A 60 0.12 -17.96 -5.45
C ILE A 60 -0.15 -18.84 -6.68
N GLU A 61 -0.19 -20.17 -6.53
CA GLU A 61 -0.53 -21.09 -7.63
C GLU A 61 -1.97 -20.95 -8.12
N LEU A 62 -2.90 -20.62 -7.22
CA LEU A 62 -4.30 -20.35 -7.60
C LEU A 62 -4.38 -19.06 -8.43
N VAL A 63 -3.69 -17.99 -7.98
CA VAL A 63 -3.61 -16.74 -8.74
C VAL A 63 -2.94 -16.95 -10.10
N ARG A 64 -1.89 -17.78 -10.16
CA ARG A 64 -1.23 -18.19 -11.40
C ARG A 64 -2.19 -18.89 -12.36
N GLY A 65 -3.00 -19.82 -11.84
CA GLY A 65 -4.03 -20.53 -12.61
C GLY A 65 -5.04 -19.56 -13.23
N ILE A 66 -5.58 -18.66 -12.40
CA ILE A 66 -6.51 -17.61 -12.83
C ILE A 66 -5.89 -16.72 -13.90
N ALA A 67 -4.67 -16.21 -13.69
CA ALA A 67 -3.97 -15.35 -14.64
C ALA A 67 -3.81 -16.03 -16.01
N LYS A 68 -3.35 -17.29 -16.01
CA LYS A 68 -3.12 -18.06 -17.24
C LYS A 68 -4.43 -18.38 -17.98
N ALA A 69 -5.48 -18.76 -17.25
CA ALA A 69 -6.75 -19.17 -17.85
C ALA A 69 -7.58 -17.98 -18.33
N SER A 70 -7.57 -16.87 -17.57
CA SER A 70 -8.35 -15.68 -17.91
C SER A 70 -7.66 -14.75 -18.91
N GLY A 71 -6.32 -14.80 -18.99
CA GLY A 71 -5.53 -13.92 -19.85
C GLY A 71 -5.52 -12.45 -19.43
N VAL A 72 -6.08 -12.11 -18.25
CA VAL A 72 -6.09 -10.73 -17.76
C VAL A 72 -4.72 -10.34 -17.20
N PRO A 73 -4.36 -9.05 -17.28
CA PRO A 73 -3.19 -8.55 -16.56
C PRO A 73 -3.37 -8.72 -15.04
N VAL A 74 -2.36 -9.27 -14.36
CA VAL A 74 -2.34 -9.41 -12.90
C VAL A 74 -1.20 -8.59 -12.32
N MET A 75 -1.52 -7.67 -11.40
CA MET A 75 -0.54 -6.86 -10.69
C MET A 75 -0.48 -7.28 -9.22
N LEU A 76 0.70 -7.72 -8.79
CA LEU A 76 0.96 -8.08 -7.39
C LEU A 76 1.76 -6.97 -6.72
N ILE A 77 1.24 -6.47 -5.60
CA ILE A 77 1.91 -5.46 -4.76
C ILE A 77 2.30 -6.14 -3.46
N GLY A 78 3.54 -5.93 -3.00
CA GLY A 78 4.06 -6.56 -1.80
C GLY A 78 5.15 -5.73 -1.14
N GLU A 79 5.73 -6.28 -0.08
CA GLU A 79 6.85 -5.69 0.63
C GLU A 79 8.14 -5.72 -0.21
N GLU A 80 9.17 -5.00 0.23
CA GLU A 80 10.44 -4.84 -0.50
C GLU A 80 11.12 -6.17 -0.90
N LEU A 81 11.03 -7.19 -0.04
CA LEU A 81 11.61 -8.52 -0.29
C LEU A 81 10.70 -9.45 -1.09
N PHE A 82 9.53 -8.98 -1.52
CA PHE A 82 8.53 -9.79 -2.22
C PHE A 82 9.09 -10.44 -3.50
N PRO A 83 9.83 -9.73 -4.38
CA PRO A 83 10.44 -10.37 -5.56
C PRO A 83 11.39 -11.53 -5.21
N LYS A 84 12.19 -11.39 -4.15
CA LYS A 84 13.10 -12.46 -3.68
C LYS A 84 12.32 -13.65 -3.12
N LYS A 85 11.20 -13.42 -2.43
CA LYS A 85 10.35 -14.53 -1.94
C LYS A 85 9.69 -15.27 -3.10
N LEU A 86 9.36 -14.55 -4.17
CA LEU A 86 8.75 -15.09 -5.36
C LEU A 86 9.71 -16.01 -6.13
N GLU A 87 11.02 -15.74 -6.07
CA GLU A 87 12.04 -16.62 -6.66
C GLU A 87 11.94 -18.07 -6.15
N HIS A 88 11.52 -18.29 -4.91
CA HIS A 88 11.42 -19.62 -4.30
C HIS A 88 10.17 -20.40 -4.72
N VAL A 89 9.19 -19.77 -5.37
CA VAL A 89 7.91 -20.39 -5.77
C VAL A 89 8.09 -21.29 -7.02
N GLY A 90 9.12 -21.03 -7.83
CA GLY A 90 9.50 -21.84 -9.00
C GLY A 90 9.34 -21.13 -10.33
N ASP A 91 9.93 -21.71 -11.38
CA ASP A 91 10.11 -21.05 -12.69
C ASP A 91 8.79 -20.73 -13.41
N ARG A 92 7.75 -21.57 -13.23
CA ARG A 92 6.44 -21.37 -13.88
C ARG A 92 5.75 -20.07 -13.52
N PHE A 93 6.04 -19.49 -12.36
CA PHE A 93 5.51 -18.18 -11.99
C PHE A 93 6.35 -17.06 -12.62
N ARG A 94 7.68 -17.22 -12.64
CA ARG A 94 8.61 -16.25 -13.21
C ARG A 94 8.32 -15.99 -14.69
N ASP A 95 7.95 -17.03 -15.43
CA ASP A 95 7.59 -16.91 -16.85
C ASP A 95 6.38 -16.00 -17.12
N LEU A 96 5.56 -15.71 -16.10
CA LEU A 96 4.42 -14.79 -16.20
C LEU A 96 4.75 -13.37 -15.73
N VAL A 97 5.89 -13.15 -15.08
CA VAL A 97 6.29 -11.83 -14.61
C VAL A 97 6.86 -11.04 -15.78
N LEU A 98 6.08 -10.09 -16.29
CA LEU A 98 6.48 -9.25 -17.42
C LEU A 98 7.42 -8.11 -17.02
N ASP A 99 7.21 -7.55 -15.83
CA ASP A 99 7.96 -6.39 -15.34
C ASP A 99 7.98 -6.40 -13.80
N THR A 100 9.05 -5.89 -13.22
CA THR A 100 9.21 -5.75 -11.76
C THR A 100 9.71 -4.34 -11.46
N LYS A 101 8.92 -3.58 -10.71
CA LYS A 101 9.25 -2.23 -10.29
C LYS A 101 9.35 -2.14 -8.77
N TYR A 102 10.32 -1.36 -8.32
CA TYR A 102 10.51 -1.06 -6.90
C TYR A 102 10.02 0.36 -6.62
N ALA A 103 9.40 0.56 -5.46
CA ALA A 103 9.06 1.89 -4.99
C ALA A 103 10.34 2.61 -4.53
N HIS A 104 10.47 3.88 -4.92
CA HIS A 104 11.55 4.73 -4.43
C HIS A 104 11.17 5.40 -3.10
N PRO A 105 12.15 5.72 -2.24
CA PRO A 105 11.91 6.54 -1.08
C PRO A 105 11.35 7.91 -1.48
N CYS A 106 10.44 8.42 -0.66
CA CYS A 106 9.87 9.77 -0.77
C CYS A 106 10.98 10.82 -0.79
N ASP A 107 11.01 11.61 -1.85
CA ASP A 107 11.91 12.74 -1.97
C ASP A 107 11.25 14.05 -1.50
N MET A 108 11.92 15.18 -1.73
CA MET A 108 11.41 16.49 -1.34
C MET A 108 10.27 16.99 -2.23
N GLU A 109 10.26 16.61 -3.50
CA GLU A 109 9.17 16.97 -4.41
C GLU A 109 7.90 16.22 -4.04
N ASP A 110 8.01 14.94 -3.69
CA ASP A 110 6.94 14.15 -3.10
C ASP A 110 6.41 14.78 -1.82
N ALA A 111 7.29 15.16 -0.88
CA ALA A 111 6.89 15.76 0.40
C ALA A 111 6.13 17.07 0.20
N ARG A 112 6.60 17.94 -0.72
CA ARG A 112 5.89 19.17 -1.10
C ARG A 112 4.55 18.87 -1.74
N THR A 113 4.49 17.87 -2.62
CA THR A 113 3.26 17.46 -3.30
C THR A 113 2.22 16.93 -2.31
N LEU A 114 2.64 16.10 -1.35
CA LEU A 114 1.79 15.60 -0.27
C LEU A 114 1.25 16.76 0.59
N ALA A 115 2.12 17.68 1.00
CA ALA A 115 1.72 18.84 1.80
C ALA A 115 0.67 19.70 1.08
N ARG A 116 0.90 20.03 -0.19
CA ARG A 116 -0.04 20.84 -1.00
C ARG A 116 -1.36 20.10 -1.27
N THR A 117 -1.30 18.79 -1.47
CA THR A 117 -2.48 17.97 -1.79
C THR A 117 -3.39 17.82 -0.58
N PHE A 118 -2.84 17.48 0.59
CA PHE A 118 -3.62 17.20 1.80
C PHE A 118 -3.94 18.46 2.61
N TYR A 119 -3.05 19.46 2.59
CA TYR A 119 -3.18 20.70 3.38
C TYR A 119 -3.05 21.96 2.50
N PRO A 120 -3.89 22.13 1.47
CA PRO A 120 -3.74 23.20 0.47
C PRO A 120 -3.83 24.63 1.03
N LYS A 121 -4.38 24.80 2.24
CA LYS A 121 -4.54 26.11 2.91
C LYS A 121 -3.41 26.43 3.89
N LEU A 122 -2.48 25.51 4.14
CA LEU A 122 -1.38 25.67 5.07
C LEU A 122 -0.07 25.77 4.30
N SER A 123 0.66 26.87 4.51
CA SER A 123 2.00 27.02 3.96
C SER A 123 3.02 26.37 4.91
N ILE A 124 3.56 25.21 4.52
CA ILE A 124 4.60 24.52 5.28
C ILE A 124 5.96 24.83 4.63
N ALA A 125 6.91 25.36 5.42
CA ALA A 125 8.23 25.70 4.91
C ALA A 125 9.08 24.46 4.57
N ASP A 126 10.01 24.62 3.63
CA ASP A 126 10.83 23.51 3.10
C ASP A 126 11.75 22.88 4.15
N ASP A 127 12.23 23.66 5.12
CA ASP A 127 13.05 23.17 6.24
C ASP A 127 12.28 22.17 7.12
N LEU A 128 11.02 22.47 7.39
CA LEU A 128 10.11 21.61 8.14
C LEU A 128 9.71 20.36 7.32
N LEU A 129 9.49 20.51 6.01
CA LEU A 129 9.24 19.37 5.12
C LEU A 129 10.44 18.43 5.03
N GLU A 130 11.66 18.98 4.89
CA GLU A 130 12.90 18.22 4.86
C GLU A 130 13.11 17.46 6.17
N LYS A 131 12.83 18.11 7.31
CA LYS A 131 12.88 17.46 8.61
C LYS A 131 11.87 16.31 8.70
N ALA A 132 10.62 16.53 8.29
CA ALA A 132 9.59 15.49 8.27
C ALA A 132 9.96 14.31 7.37
N ARG A 133 10.55 14.57 6.20
CA ARG A 133 11.03 13.56 5.25
C ARG A 133 12.19 12.74 5.81
N THR A 134 13.16 13.41 6.42
CA THR A 134 14.35 12.80 7.04
C THR A 134 13.97 11.91 8.22
N GLU A 135 13.13 12.42 9.14
CA GLU A 135 12.65 11.65 10.30
C GLU A 135 11.72 10.48 9.88
N GLY A 136 11.01 10.66 8.77
CA GLY A 136 10.20 9.62 8.14
C GLY A 136 10.99 8.55 7.38
N GLU A 137 12.32 8.70 7.24
CA GLU A 137 13.21 7.82 6.47
C GLU A 137 12.72 7.64 5.01
N GLY A 138 12.13 8.69 4.41
CA GLY A 138 11.54 8.61 3.07
C GLY A 138 10.31 7.70 2.96
N ARG A 139 9.72 7.24 4.07
CA ARG A 139 8.46 6.45 4.02
C ARG A 139 7.26 7.39 3.94
N VAL A 140 6.58 7.40 2.80
CA VAL A 140 5.39 8.24 2.53
C VAL A 140 4.39 8.25 3.69
N ARG A 141 4.08 7.09 4.28
CA ARG A 141 3.15 6.98 5.41
C ARG A 141 3.61 7.75 6.65
N ARG A 142 4.92 7.72 6.96
CA ARG A 142 5.48 8.47 8.10
C ARG A 142 5.52 9.97 7.80
N VAL A 143 5.91 10.34 6.59
CA VAL A 143 5.88 11.73 6.14
C VAL A 143 4.47 12.29 6.24
N GLY A 144 3.46 11.57 5.74
CA GLY A 144 2.04 11.96 5.85
C GLY A 144 1.57 12.12 7.30
N ASN A 145 1.94 11.20 8.20
CA ASN A 145 1.65 11.34 9.63
C ASN A 145 2.33 12.57 10.25
N SER A 146 3.58 12.86 9.90
CA SER A 146 4.27 14.06 10.34
C SER A 146 3.57 15.33 9.81
N LEU A 147 3.14 15.35 8.54
CA LEU A 147 2.39 16.45 7.96
C LEU A 147 1.05 16.67 8.69
N HIS A 148 0.39 15.59 9.11
CA HIS A 148 -0.81 15.68 9.94
C HIS A 148 -0.53 16.36 11.28
N ASN A 149 0.51 15.91 12.00
CA ASN A 149 0.90 16.53 13.27
C ASN A 149 1.27 18.02 13.11
N ILE A 150 1.96 18.37 12.01
CA ILE A 150 2.29 19.75 11.64
C ILE A 150 1.02 20.57 11.43
N ALA A 151 0.06 20.05 10.67
CA ALA A 151 -1.20 20.74 10.41
C ALA A 151 -2.02 20.96 11.69
N GLU A 152 -2.06 19.96 12.58
CA GLU A 152 -2.69 20.10 13.88
C GLU A 152 -1.99 21.15 14.76
N ALA A 153 -0.65 21.18 14.76
CA ALA A 153 0.11 22.19 15.50
C ALA A 153 -0.15 23.60 14.98
N ALA A 154 -0.12 23.80 13.66
CA ALA A 154 -0.44 25.09 13.05
C ALA A 154 -1.86 25.54 13.39
N ALA A 155 -2.84 24.63 13.35
CA ALA A 155 -4.23 24.92 13.72
C ALA A 155 -4.35 25.34 15.20
N ARG A 156 -3.67 24.63 16.13
CA ARG A 156 -3.65 24.99 17.56
C ARG A 156 -3.03 26.36 17.81
N MET A 157 -2.03 26.73 17.02
CA MET A 157 -1.35 28.03 17.10
C MET A 157 -2.06 29.14 16.33
N GLY A 158 -3.13 28.83 15.59
CA GLY A 158 -3.84 29.78 14.73
C GLY A 158 -3.02 30.25 13.51
N LEU A 159 -2.06 29.46 13.05
CA LEU A 159 -1.14 29.80 11.97
C LEU A 159 -1.64 29.29 10.61
N SER A 160 -1.55 30.12 9.59
CA SER A 160 -1.71 29.74 8.17
C SER A 160 -0.38 29.40 7.48
N SER A 161 0.74 29.62 8.17
CA SER A 161 2.09 29.29 7.73
C SER A 161 2.93 28.81 8.90
N ILE A 162 3.68 27.73 8.73
CA ILE A 162 4.51 27.14 9.79
C ILE A 162 5.87 26.72 9.23
N ASP A 163 6.91 27.06 9.99
CA ASP A 163 8.31 26.67 9.73
C ASP A 163 8.83 25.74 10.82
N LEU A 164 10.07 25.27 10.67
CA LEU A 164 10.64 24.31 11.62
C LEU A 164 10.77 24.91 13.02
N ALA A 165 11.19 26.18 13.12
CA ALA A 165 11.39 26.85 14.39
C ALA A 165 10.07 27.01 15.19
N ALA A 166 8.99 27.42 14.52
CA ALA A 166 7.66 27.52 15.12
C ALA A 166 7.13 26.15 15.54
N TYR A 167 7.36 25.12 14.72
CA TYR A 167 6.92 23.76 15.04
C TYR A 167 7.66 23.17 16.24
N GLU A 168 8.98 23.32 16.31
CA GLU A 168 9.78 22.86 17.45
C GLU A 168 9.49 23.67 18.72
N GLY A 169 9.27 24.99 18.61
CA GLY A 169 8.84 25.84 19.72
C GLY A 169 7.48 25.43 20.31
N GLY A 170 6.64 24.74 19.53
CA GLY A 170 5.38 24.15 19.97
C GLY A 170 5.48 22.69 20.46
N ASN A 171 6.68 22.16 20.68
CA ASN A 171 6.93 20.75 21.00
C ASN A 171 6.40 19.77 19.94
N GLY A 172 6.50 20.14 18.66
CA GLY A 172 6.08 19.31 17.53
C GLY A 172 6.80 17.96 17.47
N LEU A 173 6.06 16.90 17.14
CA LEU A 173 6.58 15.53 17.05
C LEU A 173 6.50 14.98 15.63
N PHE A 174 7.60 14.38 15.18
CA PHE A 174 7.67 13.70 13.89
C PHE A 174 7.39 12.20 14.02
N SER A 175 6.78 11.61 13.00
CA SER A 175 6.61 10.16 12.91
C SER A 175 7.93 9.49 12.56
N ARG A 176 8.40 8.59 13.43
CA ARG A 176 9.70 7.89 13.33
C ARG A 176 9.52 6.38 13.14
N SER A 177 10.62 5.67 12.90
CA SER A 177 10.67 4.20 12.86
C SER A 177 10.46 3.53 14.21
N ARG A 178 10.83 4.19 15.30
CA ARG A 178 10.62 3.71 16.66
C ARG A 178 9.27 4.16 17.22
N LEU A 179 8.69 3.34 18.09
CA LEU A 179 7.55 3.75 18.92
C LEU A 179 7.98 4.93 19.82
N PRO A 180 7.10 5.92 20.03
CA PRO A 180 7.39 7.03 20.93
C PRO A 180 7.63 6.49 22.33
N SER A 181 8.69 6.99 22.98
CA SER A 181 8.94 6.70 24.38
C SER A 181 7.85 7.31 25.26
N ARG A 182 7.66 6.78 26.48
CA ARG A 182 6.69 7.34 27.45
C ARG A 182 6.87 8.84 27.71
N LYS A 183 8.08 9.37 27.55
CA LYS A 183 8.39 10.80 27.70
C LYS A 183 8.00 11.63 26.49
N GLU A 184 7.93 11.04 25.30
CA GLU A 184 7.50 11.70 24.06
C GLU A 184 5.98 11.61 23.85
N ALA A 185 5.30 10.72 24.58
CA ALA A 185 3.85 10.51 24.50
C ALA A 185 3.06 11.15 25.66
N ALA A 186 3.75 11.75 26.63
CA ALA A 186 3.19 12.45 27.78
C ALA A 186 3.25 13.96 27.56
#